data_AF-A0A960NNU9-F1
#
_entry.id   AF-A0A960NNU9-F1
#
_cell.length_a   1.000
_cell.length_b   1.000
_cell.length_c   1.000
_cell.angle_alpha   90.00
_cell.angle_beta   90.00
_cell.angle_gamma   90.00
#
_symmetry.space_group_name_H-M   'P 1'
#
loop_
_entity.id
_entity.type
_entity.pdbx_description
1 polymer ?
#
loop_
_entity_poly.entity_id
_entity_poly.type
_entity_poly.pdbx_seq_one_letter_code
_entity_poly.pdbx_strand_id
1 'polypeptide(L)'
;MAGDSEQKVGFPTKNPAPPALRLRRRSSFEVSEASNTARESIKAIVASTRTPWGEPATLDQERITDLEKSLRQLEMLLAERERAVADAEVRLAERERELAEGEALLHARERLLQARQAQAPVRAEASPEERAALEQLKAELEKQEASLREAKQQIREREQFLEESENTLFEKVQSQQEKESELEHKAEGLQGWERRLKEREAAIDPAAAAALEAERKAAAQRDEFNE
;
A
#
# COMPACT_ATOMS: atom_id res chain seq x y z
N MET A 1 -42.81 -22.98 70.32
CA MET A 1 -42.89 -22.71 68.87
C MET A 1 -42.71 -21.22 68.66
N ALA A 2 -41.57 -20.81 68.11
CA ALA A 2 -41.38 -19.60 67.32
C ALA A 2 -39.93 -19.67 66.82
N GLY A 3 -39.75 -19.91 65.53
CA GLY A 3 -38.45 -20.08 64.90
C GLY A 3 -37.80 -18.73 64.61
N ASP A 4 -36.51 -18.64 64.92
CA ASP A 4 -35.63 -17.58 64.44
C ASP A 4 -35.43 -17.74 62.93
N SER A 5 -35.67 -16.67 62.18
CA SER A 5 -35.41 -16.60 60.75
C SER A 5 -34.16 -15.75 60.51
N GLU A 6 -32.99 -16.41 60.50
CA GLU A 6 -31.74 -15.81 60.05
C GLU A 6 -31.82 -15.47 58.55
N GLN A 7 -31.99 -14.20 58.22
CA GLN A 7 -31.81 -13.70 56.86
C GLN A 7 -30.31 -13.59 56.55
N LYS A 8 -29.76 -14.61 55.90
CA LYS A 8 -28.42 -14.60 55.31
C LYS A 8 -28.36 -13.59 54.17
N VAL A 9 -27.77 -12.42 54.42
CA VAL A 9 -27.47 -11.43 53.38
C VAL A 9 -26.32 -11.96 52.51
N GLY A 10 -26.66 -12.44 51.31
CA GLY A 10 -25.68 -12.91 50.33
C GLY A 10 -24.97 -11.74 49.65
N PHE A 11 -23.66 -11.65 49.81
CA PHE A 11 -22.84 -10.72 49.04
C PHE A 11 -22.76 -11.17 47.57
N PRO A 12 -22.82 -10.26 46.59
CA PRO A 12 -22.63 -10.61 45.19
C PRO A 12 -21.19 -11.11 44.96
N THR A 13 -21.07 -12.31 44.41
CA THR A 13 -19.79 -12.89 44.00
C THR A 13 -19.22 -12.10 42.83
N LYS A 14 -17.92 -11.79 42.90
CA LYS A 14 -17.19 -11.05 41.87
C LYS A 14 -17.39 -11.73 40.50
N ASN A 15 -17.88 -10.98 39.52
CA ASN A 15 -17.91 -11.42 38.12
C ASN A 15 -16.49 -11.85 37.69
N PRO A 16 -16.34 -12.95 36.93
CA PRO A 16 -15.05 -13.32 36.39
C PRO A 16 -14.52 -12.22 35.47
N ALA A 17 -13.24 -11.91 35.59
CA ALA A 17 -12.57 -10.91 34.76
C ALA A 17 -12.76 -11.23 33.26
N PRO A 18 -12.93 -10.21 32.40
CA PRO A 18 -13.01 -10.43 30.97
C PRO A 18 -11.74 -11.13 30.47
N PRO A 19 -11.84 -11.99 29.43
CA PRO A 19 -10.69 -12.70 28.88
C PRO A 19 -9.65 -11.68 28.43
N ALA A 20 -8.43 -11.81 28.94
CA ALA A 20 -7.30 -10.97 28.55
C ALA A 20 -7.14 -11.01 27.02
N LEU A 21 -7.25 -9.86 26.37
CA LEU A 21 -7.00 -9.68 24.95
C LEU A 21 -5.54 -10.05 24.66
N ARG A 22 -5.31 -11.27 24.20
CA ARG A 22 -3.99 -11.68 23.71
C ARG A 22 -3.83 -11.13 22.31
N LEU A 23 -3.00 -10.09 22.17
CA LEU A 23 -2.45 -9.69 20.88
C LEU A 23 -1.87 -10.95 20.22
N ARG A 24 -2.37 -11.29 19.03
CA ARG A 24 -1.81 -12.35 18.20
C ARG A 24 -0.41 -11.92 17.81
N ARG A 25 0.59 -12.30 18.61
CA ARG A 25 2.00 -12.18 18.23
C ARG A 25 2.13 -12.91 16.91
N ARG A 26 2.45 -12.18 15.84
CA ARG A 26 3.08 -12.80 14.67
C ARG A 26 4.24 -13.63 15.21
N SER A 27 4.28 -14.90 14.79
CA SER A 27 5.21 -15.91 15.29
C SER A 27 6.63 -15.35 15.21
N SER A 28 7.25 -15.09 16.37
CA SER A 28 8.68 -14.73 16.44
C SER A 28 9.58 -15.80 15.80
N PHE A 29 9.02 -16.99 15.56
CA PHE A 29 9.66 -18.09 14.85
C PHE A 29 9.86 -17.81 13.36
N GLU A 30 8.91 -17.20 12.64
CA GLU A 30 9.07 -16.94 11.19
C GLU A 30 10.12 -15.86 10.90
N VAL A 31 10.17 -14.80 11.70
CA VAL A 31 11.21 -13.77 11.62
C VAL A 31 12.58 -14.34 12.01
N SER A 32 12.62 -15.26 12.99
CA SER A 32 13.84 -15.94 13.41
C SER A 32 14.37 -16.87 12.32
N GLU A 33 13.53 -17.72 11.74
CA GLU A 33 13.89 -18.63 10.64
C GLU A 33 14.40 -17.87 9.41
N ALA A 34 13.67 -16.83 8.99
CA ALA A 34 14.07 -16.04 7.82
C ALA A 34 15.29 -15.12 8.08
N SER A 35 15.68 -14.93 9.34
CA SER A 35 16.94 -14.29 9.72
C SER A 35 18.10 -15.29 9.78
N ASN A 36 17.82 -16.54 10.16
CA ASN A 36 18.80 -17.61 10.19
C ASN A 36 19.19 -18.04 8.77
N THR A 37 18.23 -18.17 7.86
CA THR A 37 18.52 -18.47 6.45
C THR A 37 19.36 -17.38 5.79
N ALA A 38 19.09 -16.10 6.09
CA ALA A 38 19.91 -14.98 5.61
C ALA A 38 21.33 -14.99 6.20
N ARG A 39 21.49 -15.37 7.47
CA ARG A 39 22.82 -15.51 8.10
C ARG A 39 23.60 -16.68 7.48
N GLU A 40 22.92 -17.78 7.18
CA GLU A 40 23.53 -18.94 6.52
C GLU A 40 23.98 -18.63 5.09
N SER A 41 23.17 -17.89 4.31
CA SER A 41 23.55 -17.47 2.95
C SER A 41 24.74 -16.50 2.97
N ILE A 42 24.76 -15.52 3.88
CA ILE A 42 25.90 -14.62 4.06
C ILE A 42 27.16 -15.41 4.46
N LYS A 43 27.03 -16.36 5.38
CA LYS A 43 28.16 -17.21 5.80
C LYS A 43 28.70 -18.04 4.64
N ALA A 44 27.83 -18.55 3.76
CA ALA A 44 28.22 -19.29 2.56
C ALA A 44 28.95 -18.39 1.54
N ILE A 45 28.49 -17.16 1.34
CA ILE A 45 29.13 -16.16 0.46
C ILE A 45 30.50 -15.71 1.01
N VAL A 46 30.60 -15.50 2.33
CA VAL A 46 31.86 -15.13 2.97
C VAL A 46 32.87 -16.28 2.91
N ALA A 47 32.42 -17.52 3.11
CA ALA A 47 33.27 -18.71 3.00
C ALA A 47 33.71 -18.99 1.55
N SER A 48 32.96 -18.55 0.54
CA SER A 48 33.32 -18.73 -0.87
C SER A 48 34.30 -17.67 -1.39
N THR A 49 34.39 -16.53 -0.73
CA THR A 49 35.21 -15.38 -1.12
C THR A 49 36.51 -15.25 -0.30
N ARG A 50 36.66 -16.02 0.78
CA ARG A 50 37.83 -15.98 1.67
C ARG A 50 38.40 -17.37 1.94
N THR A 51 39.71 -17.45 2.08
CA THR A 51 40.39 -18.65 2.58
C THR A 51 40.09 -18.84 4.08
N PRO A 52 40.33 -20.04 4.66
CA PRO A 52 40.15 -20.29 6.10
C PRO A 52 40.97 -19.35 7.01
N TRP A 53 41.97 -18.67 6.45
CA TRP A 53 42.87 -17.73 7.12
C TRP A 53 42.46 -16.26 6.93
N GLY A 54 41.36 -16.00 6.21
CA GLY A 54 40.78 -14.66 6.04
C GLY A 54 41.31 -13.87 4.85
N GLU A 55 42.15 -14.46 4.00
CA GLU A 55 42.69 -13.81 2.80
C GLU A 55 41.72 -13.91 1.62
N PRO A 56 41.67 -12.90 0.73
CA PRO A 56 40.82 -12.93 -0.46
C PRO A 56 41.26 -14.08 -1.38
N ALA A 57 40.33 -14.99 -1.68
CA ALA A 57 40.59 -16.08 -2.61
C ALA A 57 40.63 -15.54 -4.05
N THR A 58 41.47 -16.11 -4.91
CA THR A 58 41.37 -15.88 -6.36
C THR A 58 40.09 -16.53 -6.86
N LEU A 59 39.18 -15.73 -7.41
CA LEU A 59 37.87 -16.19 -7.87
C LEU A 59 37.87 -16.37 -9.39
N ASP A 60 37.38 -17.52 -9.85
CA ASP A 60 37.13 -17.76 -11.26
C ASP A 60 35.94 -16.91 -11.76
N GLN A 61 35.93 -16.58 -13.05
CA GLN A 61 34.92 -15.69 -13.65
C GLN A 61 33.48 -16.19 -13.44
N GLU A 62 33.25 -17.50 -13.55
CA GLU A 62 31.93 -18.11 -13.30
C GLU A 62 31.46 -17.85 -11.86
N ARG A 63 32.37 -17.97 -10.90
CA ARG A 63 32.10 -17.75 -9.48
C ARG A 63 31.80 -16.29 -9.16
N ILE A 64 32.44 -15.36 -9.88
CA ILE A 64 32.11 -13.93 -9.81
C ILE A 64 30.67 -13.69 -10.30
N THR A 65 30.28 -14.28 -11.44
CA THR A 65 28.92 -14.08 -11.97
C THR A 65 27.83 -14.66 -11.05
N ASP A 66 28.10 -15.77 -10.36
CA ASP A 66 27.14 -16.35 -9.43
C ASP A 66 27.03 -15.54 -8.13
N LEU A 67 28.13 -14.95 -7.66
CA LEU A 67 28.11 -14.00 -6.55
C LEU A 67 27.34 -12.72 -6.90
N GLU A 68 27.49 -12.20 -8.12
CA GLU A 68 26.72 -11.04 -8.60
C GLU A 68 25.22 -11.34 -8.68
N LYS A 69 24.83 -12.52 -9.17
CA LYS A 69 23.42 -12.96 -9.16
C LYS A 69 22.89 -13.06 -7.72
N SER A 70 23.67 -13.64 -6.81
CA SER A 70 23.29 -13.78 -5.41
C SER A 70 23.17 -12.42 -4.72
N LEU A 71 24.07 -11.47 -5.03
CA LEU A 71 24.00 -10.10 -4.52
C LEU A 71 22.70 -9.41 -4.98
N ARG A 72 22.37 -9.47 -6.27
CA ARG A 72 21.12 -8.91 -6.80
C ARG A 72 19.87 -9.52 -6.15
N GLN A 73 19.90 -10.83 -5.88
CA GLN A 73 18.81 -11.51 -5.17
C GLN A 73 18.69 -11.00 -3.72
N LEU A 74 19.80 -10.81 -3.01
CA LEU A 74 19.79 -10.28 -1.65
C LEU A 74 19.34 -8.81 -1.60
N GLU A 75 19.73 -7.99 -2.57
CA GLU A 75 19.27 -6.60 -2.71
C GLU A 75 17.76 -6.53 -2.92
N MET A 76 17.20 -7.39 -3.77
CA MET A 76 15.76 -7.49 -3.98
C MET A 76 15.02 -7.91 -2.70
N LEU A 77 15.52 -8.93 -1.98
CA LEU A 77 14.94 -9.37 -0.71
C LEU A 77 15.04 -8.30 0.38
N LEU A 78 16.11 -7.50 0.38
CA LEU A 78 16.27 -6.37 1.29
C LEU A 78 15.21 -5.31 1.01
N ALA A 79 15.02 -4.93 -0.26
CA ALA A 79 14.02 -3.96 -0.67
C ALA A 79 12.59 -4.42 -0.31
N GLU A 80 12.28 -5.70 -0.48
CA GLU A 80 11.00 -6.28 -0.06
C GLU A 80 10.79 -6.17 1.47
N ARG A 81 11.84 -6.42 2.26
CA ARG A 81 11.77 -6.28 3.72
C ARG A 81 11.62 -4.84 4.16
N GLU A 82 12.34 -3.91 3.55
CA GLU A 82 12.20 -2.48 3.83
C GLU A 82 10.78 -1.99 3.59
N ARG A 83 10.15 -2.42 2.48
CA ARG A 83 8.72 -2.16 2.21
C ARG A 83 7.82 -2.76 3.29
N ALA A 84 8.04 -4.02 3.66
CA ALA A 84 7.24 -4.68 4.68
C ALA A 84 7.38 -4.03 6.08
N VAL A 85 8.55 -3.48 6.40
CA VAL A 85 8.80 -2.71 7.62
C VAL A 85 8.06 -1.37 7.56
N ALA A 86 8.17 -0.63 6.46
CA ALA A 86 7.45 0.63 6.27
C ALA A 86 5.93 0.44 6.42
N ASP A 87 5.36 -0.59 5.81
CA ASP A 87 3.94 -0.93 5.95
C ASP A 87 3.56 -1.26 7.41
N ALA A 88 4.45 -1.94 8.14
CA ALA A 88 4.23 -2.27 9.55
C ALA A 88 4.29 -1.01 10.44
N GLU A 89 5.19 -0.08 10.15
CA GLU A 89 5.32 1.21 10.85
C GLU A 89 4.09 2.08 10.63
N VAL A 90 3.57 2.15 9.40
CA VAL A 90 2.31 2.87 9.11
C VAL A 90 1.17 2.29 9.94
N ARG A 91 1.00 0.97 9.93
CA ARG A 91 -0.05 0.29 10.72
C ARG A 91 0.13 0.45 12.23
N LEU A 92 1.36 0.62 12.70
CA LEU A 92 1.63 0.89 14.12
C LEU A 92 1.21 2.31 14.47
N ALA A 93 1.59 3.29 13.65
CA ALA A 93 1.22 4.69 13.82
C ALA A 93 -0.30 4.90 13.79
N GLU A 94 -1.02 4.18 12.93
CA GLU A 94 -2.50 4.19 12.92
C GLU A 94 -3.08 3.69 14.25
N ARG A 95 -2.57 2.58 14.78
CA ARG A 95 -3.04 2.03 16.07
C ARG A 95 -2.71 2.93 17.25
N GLU A 96 -1.56 3.59 17.22
CA GLU A 96 -1.20 4.58 18.24
C GLU A 96 -2.16 5.77 18.23
N ARG A 97 -2.57 6.23 17.05
CA ARG A 97 -3.61 7.27 16.92
C ARG A 97 -4.96 6.79 17.46
N GLU A 98 -5.41 5.60 17.08
CA GLU A 98 -6.66 5.02 17.60
C GLU A 98 -6.66 4.87 19.12
N LEU A 99 -5.53 4.46 19.71
CA LEU A 99 -5.37 4.37 21.16
C LEU A 99 -5.42 5.75 21.82
N ALA A 100 -4.73 6.75 21.27
CA ALA A 100 -4.75 8.12 21.79
C ALA A 100 -6.16 8.72 21.74
N GLU A 101 -6.91 8.49 20.66
CA GLU A 101 -8.31 8.88 20.54
C GLU A 101 -9.20 8.16 21.58
N GLY A 102 -9.00 6.85 21.76
CA GLY A 102 -9.68 6.05 22.77
C GLY A 102 -9.42 6.54 24.21
N GLU A 103 -8.18 6.87 24.53
CA GLU A 103 -7.79 7.45 25.82
C GLU A 103 -8.42 8.83 26.05
N ALA A 104 -8.45 9.68 25.02
CA ALA A 104 -9.12 10.98 25.10
C ALA A 104 -10.63 10.83 25.38
N LEU A 105 -11.30 9.89 24.73
CA LEU A 105 -12.71 9.58 24.97
C LEU A 105 -12.96 9.03 26.37
N LEU A 106 -12.09 8.15 26.87
CA LEU A 106 -12.17 7.63 28.24
C LEU A 106 -12.01 8.75 29.26
N HIS A 107 -11.02 9.62 29.08
CA HIS A 107 -10.84 10.79 29.94
C HIS A 107 -12.04 11.74 29.91
N ALA A 108 -12.62 11.99 28.74
CA ALA A 108 -13.84 12.81 28.62
C ALA A 108 -15.01 12.17 29.37
N ARG A 109 -15.19 10.84 29.24
CA ARG A 109 -16.24 10.09 29.95
C ARG A 109 -16.03 10.09 31.46
N GLU A 110 -14.79 9.94 31.91
CA GLU A 110 -14.46 9.99 33.33
C GLU A 110 -14.77 11.36 33.92
N ARG A 111 -14.43 12.45 33.22
CA ARG A 111 -14.80 13.82 33.63
C ARG A 111 -16.31 14.00 33.70
N LEU A 112 -17.07 13.46 32.74
CA LEU A 112 -18.54 13.51 32.78
C LEU A 112 -19.11 12.72 33.95
N LEU A 113 -18.56 11.55 34.27
CA LEU A 113 -18.98 10.75 35.42
C LEU A 113 -18.65 11.46 36.74
N GLN A 114 -17.47 12.07 36.86
CA GLN A 114 -17.08 12.88 38.01
C GLN A 114 -18.01 14.09 38.18
N ALA A 115 -18.30 14.82 37.10
CA ALA A 115 -19.26 15.93 37.12
C ALA A 115 -20.66 15.46 37.54
N ARG A 116 -21.11 14.30 37.04
CA ARG A 116 -22.40 13.71 37.41
C ARG A 116 -22.45 13.23 38.86
N GLN A 117 -21.36 12.66 39.38
CA GLN A 117 -21.24 12.24 40.78
C GLN A 117 -21.21 13.46 41.71
N ALA A 118 -20.52 14.53 41.31
CA ALA A 118 -20.57 15.81 42.02
C ALA A 118 -21.98 16.45 42.02
N GLN A 119 -22.85 16.06 41.08
CA GLN A 119 -24.19 16.59 40.91
C GLN A 119 -25.33 15.76 41.55
N ALA A 120 -25.07 14.68 42.32
CA ALA A 120 -26.17 13.89 42.92
C ALA A 120 -26.16 13.84 44.46
N PRO A 121 -27.25 14.21 45.19
CA PRO A 121 -28.57 14.66 44.74
C PRO A 121 -28.92 16.08 45.20
N VAL A 122 -29.14 17.00 44.25
CA VAL A 122 -30.35 17.82 44.29
C VAL A 122 -31.07 17.52 42.98
N ARG A 123 -31.99 16.55 43.01
CA ARG A 123 -33.04 16.47 42.01
C ARG A 123 -33.96 17.67 42.23
N ALA A 124 -33.51 18.85 41.80
CA ALA A 124 -34.44 19.85 41.33
C ALA A 124 -34.96 19.30 40.00
N GLU A 125 -36.28 19.17 39.88
CA GLU A 125 -36.88 18.91 38.58
C GLU A 125 -36.38 19.99 37.62
N ALA A 126 -35.74 19.60 36.52
CA ALA A 126 -35.18 20.54 35.54
C ALA A 126 -36.25 21.60 35.21
N SER A 127 -35.85 22.88 35.30
CA SER A 127 -36.77 23.99 35.10
C SER A 127 -37.39 23.91 33.70
N PRO A 128 -38.58 24.45 33.47
CA PRO A 128 -39.19 24.43 32.14
C PRO A 128 -38.29 25.09 31.07
N GLU A 129 -37.49 26.08 31.46
CA GLU A 129 -36.50 26.73 30.59
C GLU A 129 -35.34 25.80 30.23
N GLU A 130 -34.81 25.02 31.19
CA GLU A 130 -33.77 24.02 30.93
C GLU A 130 -34.28 22.90 30.01
N ARG A 131 -35.54 22.50 30.16
CA ARG A 131 -36.17 21.52 29.25
C ARG A 131 -36.32 22.08 27.85
N ALA A 132 -36.75 23.34 27.71
CA ALA A 132 -36.86 23.99 26.41
C ALA A 132 -35.49 24.15 25.72
N ALA A 133 -34.46 24.53 26.47
CA ALA A 133 -33.09 24.63 25.96
C ALA A 133 -32.53 23.26 25.53
N LEU A 134 -32.82 22.19 26.29
CA LEU A 134 -32.44 20.83 25.91
C LEU A 134 -33.14 20.35 24.65
N GLU A 135 -34.43 20.64 24.46
CA GLU A 135 -35.14 20.30 23.22
C GLU A 135 -34.60 21.08 22.01
N GLN A 136 -34.24 22.36 22.18
CA GLN A 136 -33.57 23.13 21.12
C GLN A 136 -32.21 22.54 20.75
N LEU A 137 -31.39 22.18 21.74
CA LEU A 137 -30.09 21.53 21.51
C LEU A 137 -30.23 20.19 20.80
N LYS A 138 -31.24 19.38 21.15
CA LYS A 138 -31.52 18.12 20.45
C LYS A 138 -31.92 18.36 19.00
N ALA A 139 -32.82 19.30 18.74
CA ALA A 139 -33.26 19.63 17.39
C ALA A 139 -32.10 20.14 16.52
N GLU A 140 -31.20 20.94 17.10
CA GLU A 140 -30.00 21.42 16.41
C GLU A 140 -29.00 20.29 16.15
N LEU A 141 -28.83 19.38 17.10
CA LEU A 141 -27.98 18.20 16.94
C LEU A 141 -28.53 17.26 15.87
N GLU A 142 -29.84 17.01 15.82
CA GLU A 142 -30.49 16.23 14.77
C GLU A 142 -30.30 16.87 13.39
N LYS A 143 -30.40 18.20 13.30
CA LYS A 143 -30.14 18.94 12.06
C LYS A 143 -28.69 18.82 11.61
N GLN A 144 -27.74 18.93 12.53
CA GLN A 144 -26.32 18.75 12.24
C GLN A 144 -26.00 17.30 11.82
N GLU A 145 -26.59 16.30 12.48
CA GLU A 145 -26.45 14.90 12.10
C GLU A 145 -27.00 14.63 10.71
N ALA A 146 -28.16 15.19 10.36
CA ALA A 146 -28.75 15.07 9.03
C ALA A 146 -27.83 15.69 7.96
N SER A 147 -27.33 16.91 8.20
CA SER A 147 -26.40 17.58 7.29
C SER A 147 -25.10 16.80 7.12
N LEU A 148 -24.56 16.22 8.20
CA LEU A 148 -23.32 15.44 8.14
C LEU A 148 -23.52 14.10 7.42
N ARG A 149 -24.69 13.46 7.56
CA ARG A 149 -25.06 12.27 6.77
C ARG A 149 -25.17 12.59 5.29
N GLU A 150 -25.81 13.71 4.94
CA GLU A 150 -25.92 14.17 3.55
C GLU A 150 -24.54 14.48 2.94
N ALA A 151 -23.68 15.21 3.66
CA ALA A 151 -22.32 15.49 3.21
C ALA A 151 -21.50 14.21 2.99
N LYS A 152 -21.61 13.23 3.90
CA LYS A 152 -20.96 11.91 3.72
C LYS A 152 -21.48 11.16 2.50
N GLN A 153 -22.78 11.26 2.22
CA GLN A 153 -23.38 10.63 1.05
C GLN A 153 -22.86 11.28 -0.24
N GLN A 154 -22.80 12.63 -0.30
CA GLN A 154 -22.24 13.35 -1.44
C GLN A 154 -20.76 13.04 -1.69
N ILE A 155 -19.97 12.84 -0.64
CA ILE A 155 -18.57 12.42 -0.78
C ILE A 155 -18.49 11.03 -1.44
N ARG A 156 -19.28 10.06 -0.96
CA ARG A 156 -19.32 8.71 -1.54
C ARG A 156 -19.72 8.71 -3.00
N GLU A 157 -20.72 9.51 -3.37
CA GLU A 157 -21.17 9.64 -4.77
C GLU A 157 -20.07 10.24 -5.66
N ARG A 158 -19.30 11.22 -5.14
CA ARG A 158 -18.14 11.77 -5.85
C ARG A 158 -17.01 10.77 -5.99
N GLU A 159 -16.72 9.99 -4.95
CA GLU A 159 -15.71 8.94 -4.99
C GLU A 159 -16.07 7.88 -6.03
N GLN A 160 -17.33 7.44 -6.07
CA GLN A 160 -17.82 6.51 -7.09
C GLN A 160 -17.68 7.08 -8.50
N PHE A 161 -18.07 8.33 -8.71
CA PHE A 161 -17.90 8.99 -10.01
C PHE A 161 -16.43 9.08 -10.43
N LEU A 162 -15.53 9.39 -9.49
CA LEU A 162 -14.10 9.43 -9.77
C LEU A 162 -13.57 8.05 -10.18
N GLU A 163 -13.93 7.00 -9.45
CA GLU A 163 -13.55 5.62 -9.77
C GLU A 163 -14.05 5.20 -11.17
N GLU A 164 -15.30 5.51 -11.51
CA GLU A 164 -15.85 5.26 -12.85
C GLU A 164 -15.09 6.04 -13.93
N SER A 165 -14.74 7.29 -13.65
CA SER A 165 -13.99 8.14 -14.58
C SER A 165 -12.55 7.65 -14.79
N GLU A 166 -11.90 7.16 -13.73
CA GLU A 166 -10.56 6.58 -13.77
C GLU A 166 -10.55 5.29 -14.58
N ASN A 167 -11.53 4.41 -14.37
CA ASN A 167 -11.68 3.18 -15.16
C ASN A 167 -11.89 3.50 -16.65
N THR A 168 -12.77 4.46 -16.96
CA THR A 168 -13.00 4.91 -18.33
C THR A 168 -11.74 5.50 -18.96
N LEU A 169 -10.96 6.25 -18.20
CA LEU A 169 -9.69 6.82 -18.66
C LEU A 169 -8.68 5.71 -18.94
N PHE A 170 -8.58 4.72 -18.06
CA PHE A 170 -7.68 3.58 -18.23
C PHE A 170 -8.01 2.78 -19.50
N GLU A 171 -9.29 2.48 -19.75
CA GLU A 171 -9.74 1.83 -20.99
C GLU A 171 -9.37 2.64 -22.24
N LYS A 172 -9.54 3.97 -22.19
CA LYS A 172 -9.16 4.85 -23.30
C LYS A 172 -7.66 4.84 -23.55
N VAL A 173 -6.84 4.85 -22.50
CA VAL A 173 -5.38 4.78 -22.62
C VAL A 173 -4.96 3.45 -23.24
N GLN A 174 -5.55 2.33 -22.80
CA GLN A 174 -5.27 1.03 -23.40
C GLN A 174 -5.66 0.99 -24.88
N SER A 175 -6.87 1.45 -25.23
CA SER A 175 -7.30 1.53 -26.64
C SER A 175 -6.40 2.43 -27.47
N GLN A 176 -5.86 3.51 -26.90
CA GLN A 176 -4.91 4.38 -27.59
C GLN A 176 -3.58 3.66 -27.84
N GLN A 177 -3.03 2.97 -26.84
CA GLN A 177 -1.78 2.19 -26.98
C GLN A 177 -1.91 1.09 -28.05
N GLU A 178 -3.04 0.40 -28.09
CA GLU A 178 -3.33 -0.59 -29.14
C GLU A 178 -3.32 0.06 -30.53
N LYS A 179 -3.99 1.22 -30.68
CA LYS A 179 -4.01 1.97 -31.95
C LYS A 179 -2.62 2.47 -32.35
N GLU A 180 -1.82 2.94 -31.40
CA GLU A 180 -0.44 3.37 -31.64
C GLU A 180 0.39 2.18 -32.15
N SER A 181 0.29 1.03 -31.51
CA SER A 181 0.95 -0.21 -31.93
C SER A 181 0.50 -0.65 -33.34
N GLU A 182 -0.80 -0.56 -33.64
CA GLU A 182 -1.31 -0.86 -34.99
C GLU A 182 -0.79 0.10 -36.06
N LEU A 183 -0.68 1.39 -35.73
CA LEU A 183 -0.17 2.40 -36.65
C LEU A 183 1.32 2.21 -36.91
N GLU A 184 2.09 1.89 -35.87
CA GLU A 184 3.51 1.52 -36.00
C GLU A 184 3.67 0.31 -36.90
N HIS A 185 2.90 -0.76 -36.67
CA HIS A 185 2.95 -1.95 -37.51
C HIS A 185 2.58 -1.66 -38.98
N LYS A 186 1.55 -0.82 -39.21
CA LYS A 186 1.18 -0.37 -40.57
C LYS A 186 2.28 0.48 -41.21
N ALA A 187 2.92 1.35 -40.45
CA ALA A 187 4.01 2.19 -40.92
C ALA A 187 5.24 1.35 -41.33
N GLU A 188 5.64 0.39 -40.50
CA GLU A 188 6.69 -0.58 -40.83
C GLU A 188 6.33 -1.39 -42.08
N GLY A 189 5.08 -1.83 -42.18
CA GLY A 189 4.56 -2.51 -43.36
C GLY A 189 4.72 -1.67 -44.63
N LEU A 190 4.27 -0.42 -44.59
CA LEU A 190 4.37 0.52 -45.71
C LEU A 190 5.83 0.81 -46.09
N GLN A 191 6.70 1.04 -45.11
CA GLN A 191 8.14 1.22 -45.36
C GLN A 191 8.75 -0.02 -46.03
N GLY A 192 8.35 -1.22 -45.59
CA GLY A 192 8.76 -2.48 -46.21
C GLY A 192 8.25 -2.63 -47.65
N TRP A 193 7.00 -2.21 -47.93
CA TRP A 193 6.45 -2.18 -49.28
C TRP A 193 7.17 -1.17 -50.17
N GLU A 194 7.43 0.04 -49.67
CA GLU A 194 8.16 1.08 -50.41
C GLU A 194 9.57 0.60 -50.76
N ARG A 195 10.29 -0.02 -49.82
CA ARG A 195 11.61 -0.60 -50.09
C ARG A 195 11.56 -1.65 -51.19
N ARG A 196 10.60 -2.59 -51.12
CA ARG A 196 10.40 -3.61 -52.17
C ARG A 196 10.07 -3.00 -53.52
N LEU A 197 9.27 -1.92 -53.55
CA LEU A 197 8.94 -1.22 -54.79
C LEU A 197 10.20 -0.60 -55.40
N LYS A 198 10.98 0.16 -54.61
CA LYS A 198 12.25 0.75 -55.05
C LYS A 198 13.23 -0.29 -55.58
N GLU A 199 13.34 -1.45 -54.91
CA GLU A 199 14.18 -2.56 -55.37
C GLU A 199 13.70 -3.15 -56.71
N ARG A 200 12.38 -3.29 -56.90
CA ARG A 200 11.81 -3.77 -58.17
C ARG A 200 11.98 -2.76 -59.30
N GLU A 201 11.84 -1.47 -59.01
CA GLU A 201 12.09 -0.40 -59.98
C GLU A 201 13.56 -0.35 -60.39
N ALA A 202 14.49 -0.42 -59.43
CA ALA A 202 15.93 -0.51 -59.69
C ALA A 202 16.32 -1.73 -60.54
N ALA A 203 15.59 -2.84 -60.44
CA ALA A 203 15.84 -4.03 -61.27
C ALA A 203 15.48 -3.82 -62.76
N ILE A 204 14.63 -2.85 -63.08
CA ILE A 204 14.11 -2.59 -64.42
C ILE A 204 14.74 -1.32 -65.01
N ASP A 205 14.96 -0.29 -64.19
CA ASP A 205 15.51 1.00 -64.60
C ASP A 205 16.94 1.22 -64.03
N PRO A 206 17.98 1.32 -64.88
CA PRO A 206 19.35 1.55 -64.44
C PRO A 206 19.55 2.91 -63.76
N ALA A 207 18.74 3.94 -64.06
CA ALA A 207 18.82 5.22 -63.37
C ALA A 207 18.31 5.10 -61.91
N ALA A 208 17.24 4.34 -61.70
CA ALA A 208 16.73 4.02 -60.37
C ALA A 208 17.71 3.14 -59.57
N ALA A 209 18.43 2.22 -60.22
CA ALA A 209 19.48 1.42 -59.58
C ALA A 209 20.64 2.25 -59.05
N ALA A 210 21.13 3.20 -59.86
CA ALA A 210 22.19 4.12 -59.44
C ALA A 210 21.76 5.02 -58.28
N ALA A 211 20.49 5.48 -58.28
CA ALA A 211 19.94 6.27 -57.19
C ALA A 211 19.85 5.47 -55.87
N LEU A 212 19.38 4.22 -55.92
CA LEU A 212 19.29 3.35 -54.74
C LEU A 212 20.68 3.02 -54.15
N GLU A 213 21.69 2.80 -55.00
CA GLU A 213 23.07 2.62 -54.53
C GLU A 213 23.63 3.88 -53.87
N ALA A 214 23.35 5.06 -54.42
CA ALA A 214 23.77 6.32 -53.85
C ALA A 214 23.12 6.57 -52.48
N GLU A 215 21.82 6.26 -52.33
CA GLU A 215 21.09 6.35 -51.07
C GLU A 215 21.69 5.41 -50.01
N ARG A 216 22.00 4.15 -50.37
CA ARG A 216 22.65 3.18 -49.47
C ARG A 216 24.04 3.63 -49.03
N LYS A 217 24.85 4.17 -49.95
CA LYS A 217 26.19 4.71 -49.64
C LYS A 217 26.10 5.93 -48.72
N ALA A 218 25.13 6.82 -48.93
CA ALA A 218 24.90 7.97 -48.06
C ALA A 218 24.41 7.58 -46.66
N ALA A 219 23.56 6.55 -46.55
CA ALA A 219 23.13 6.01 -45.26
C ALA A 219 24.30 5.42 -44.46
N ALA A 220 25.15 4.60 -45.11
CA ALA A 220 26.33 4.03 -44.47
C ALA A 220 27.33 5.10 -43.96
N GLN A 221 27.56 6.16 -44.73
CA GLN A 221 28.41 7.28 -44.31
C GLN A 221 27.84 8.06 -43.12
N ARG A 222 26.52 8.06 -42.93
CA ARG A 222 25.85 8.79 -41.84
C ARG A 222 25.89 8.01 -40.53
N ASP A 223 25.81 6.69 -40.60
CA ASP A 223 25.98 5.81 -39.44
C ASP A 223 27.45 5.82 -38.95
N GLU A 224 28.43 5.85 -39.86
CA GLU A 224 29.86 5.96 -39.52
C GLU A 224 30.26 7.29 -38.82
N PHE A 225 29.41 8.33 -38.90
CA PHE A 225 29.68 9.64 -38.28
C PHE A 225 28.98 9.83 -36.91
N ASN A 226 28.08 8.92 -36.54
CA ASN A 226 27.31 8.97 -35.29
C ASN A 226 27.75 7.91 -34.25
N GLU A 227 28.78 7.11 -34.56
CA GLU A 227 29.55 6.32 -33.58
C GLU A 227 30.73 7.12 -33.00
#